data_AF-A0A9C6E1F8-F1
#
_entry.id   AF-A0A9C6E1F8-F1
#
_cell.length_a   1.000
_cell.length_b   1.000
_cell.length_c   1.000
_cell.angle_alpha   90.00
_cell.angle_beta   90.00
_cell.angle_gamma   90.00
#
_symmetry.space_group_name_H-M   'P 1'
#
loop_
_entity.id
_entity.type
_entity.pdbx_description
1 polymer ?
#
loop_
_entity_poly.entity_id
_entity_poly.type
_entity_poly.pdbx_seq_one_letter_code
_entity_poly.pdbx_strand_id
1 'polypeptide(L)'
;MIQILSQPISRKEWIILSKQNNLDIIVVLWTANAERVCDVKPGLNTTMHELEAFLKANKAEIPPSTVFAIASINEGCTYINGSPQNTFVPGLIELAEHKDVFIAGDDFKSGQTKLKSVLVDFLVGAGIKPVSIVSYNHLGNNDGKNLSAPHQFRSKEVILL
;
A
#
# COMPACT_ATOMS: atom_id res chain seq x y z
N MET A 1 13.11 -14.74 7.98
CA MET A 1 14.14 -13.67 7.84
C MET A 1 13.44 -12.39 7.40
N ILE A 2 13.81 -11.23 7.93
CA ILE A 2 13.31 -9.92 7.46
C ILE A 2 14.45 -9.22 6.74
N GLN A 3 14.19 -8.76 5.51
CA GLN A 3 15.14 -8.00 4.73
C GLN A 3 14.51 -6.70 4.25
N ILE A 4 15.23 -5.60 4.44
CA ILE A 4 14.79 -4.28 4.01
C ILE A 4 15.31 -4.06 2.58
N LEU A 5 14.40 -3.76 1.67
CA LEU A 5 14.72 -3.43 0.28
C LEU A 5 14.52 -1.93 0.07
N SER A 6 15.52 -1.27 -0.49
CA SER A 6 15.43 0.14 -0.90
C SER A 6 14.89 0.31 -2.33
N GLN A 7 14.94 -0.76 -3.15
CA GLN A 7 14.47 -0.80 -4.53
C GLN A 7 13.88 -2.18 -4.87
N PRO A 8 13.03 -2.30 -5.90
CA PRO A 8 12.54 -3.60 -6.36
C PRO A 8 13.72 -4.45 -6.80
N ILE A 9 13.79 -5.70 -6.32
CA ILE A 9 14.82 -6.65 -6.75
C ILE A 9 14.30 -7.51 -7.91
N SER A 10 15.22 -7.91 -8.77
CA SER A 10 14.94 -8.77 -9.91
C SER A 10 14.51 -10.17 -9.49
N ARG A 11 13.82 -10.88 -10.39
CA ARG A 11 13.50 -12.31 -10.24
C ARG A 11 14.67 -13.17 -9.79
N LYS A 12 15.85 -12.92 -10.36
CA LYS A 12 17.08 -13.67 -10.04
C LYS A 12 17.48 -13.47 -8.58
N GLU A 13 17.35 -12.25 -8.08
CA GLU A 13 17.67 -11.92 -6.69
C GLU A 13 16.68 -12.56 -5.73
N TRP A 14 15.37 -12.55 -6.03
CA TRP A 14 14.37 -13.28 -5.24
C TRP A 14 14.68 -14.79 -5.11
N ILE A 15 15.08 -15.43 -6.22
CA ILE A 15 15.46 -16.85 -6.25
C ILE A 15 16.74 -17.09 -5.44
N ILE A 16 17.74 -16.21 -5.54
CA ILE A 16 18.98 -16.32 -4.76
C ILE A 16 18.65 -16.18 -3.27
N LEU A 17 17.83 -15.20 -2.91
CA LEU A 17 17.49 -14.90 -1.52
C LEU A 17 16.73 -16.04 -0.86
N SER A 18 15.73 -16.59 -1.57
CA SER A 18 14.95 -17.73 -1.09
C SER A 18 15.83 -18.96 -0.87
N LYS A 19 16.71 -19.28 -1.82
CA LYS A 19 17.62 -20.43 -1.71
C LYS A 19 18.66 -20.27 -0.61
N GLN A 20 19.29 -19.09 -0.51
CA GLN A 20 20.30 -18.83 0.52
C GLN A 20 19.73 -18.94 1.93
N ASN A 21 18.45 -18.62 2.11
CA ASN A 21 17.79 -18.57 3.41
C ASN A 21 16.78 -19.70 3.63
N ASN A 22 16.71 -20.66 2.71
CA ASN A 22 15.80 -21.80 2.73
C ASN A 22 14.34 -21.38 3.02
N LEU A 23 13.83 -20.42 2.23
CA LEU A 23 12.50 -19.84 2.38
C LEU A 23 11.52 -20.43 1.36
N ASP A 24 10.39 -20.94 1.84
CA ASP A 24 9.29 -21.44 1.00
C ASP A 24 8.25 -20.36 0.69
N ILE A 25 8.10 -19.38 1.58
CA ILE A 25 7.10 -18.30 1.49
C ILE A 25 7.82 -16.96 1.62
N ILE A 26 7.47 -16.04 0.72
CA ILE A 26 7.96 -14.67 0.72
C ILE A 26 6.76 -13.73 0.76
N VAL A 27 6.83 -12.77 1.69
CA VAL A 27 5.87 -11.67 1.80
C VAL A 27 6.63 -10.36 1.63
N VAL A 28 6.11 -9.50 0.76
CA VAL A 28 6.64 -8.17 0.52
C VAL A 28 5.75 -7.17 1.25
N LEU A 29 6.35 -6.34 2.10
CA LEU A 29 5.64 -5.35 2.90
C LEU A 29 6.15 -3.95 2.56
N TRP A 30 5.25 -3.09 2.08
CA TRP A 30 5.54 -1.68 1.94
C TRP A 30 5.44 -0.98 3.30
N THR A 31 6.59 -0.55 3.83
CA THR A 31 6.69 0.29 5.02
C THR A 31 7.54 1.55 4.76
N ALA A 32 7.64 1.94 3.49
CA ALA A 32 8.32 3.16 3.08
C ALA A 32 7.39 4.39 3.25
N ASN A 33 7.92 5.57 2.94
CA ASN A 33 7.18 6.83 3.03
C ASN A 33 5.84 6.77 2.29
N ALA A 34 4.84 7.50 2.79
CA ALA A 34 3.57 7.65 2.12
C ALA A 34 3.76 8.33 0.75
N GLU A 35 3.16 7.76 -0.28
CA GLU A 35 3.13 8.35 -1.61
C GLU A 35 1.84 9.20 -1.77
N ARG A 36 1.83 10.02 -2.82
CA ARG A 36 0.61 10.72 -3.24
C ARG A 36 -0.37 9.73 -3.88
N VAL A 37 -1.65 10.04 -3.80
CA VAL A 37 -2.69 9.33 -4.56
C VAL A 37 -2.40 9.47 -6.06
N CYS A 38 -2.59 8.36 -6.77
CA CYS A 38 -2.42 8.26 -8.21
C CYS A 38 -3.76 8.28 -8.91
N ASP A 39 -3.78 8.87 -10.10
CA ASP A 39 -4.96 8.88 -10.96
C ASP A 39 -5.37 7.47 -11.35
N VAL A 40 -6.67 7.21 -11.34
CA VAL A 40 -7.27 5.96 -11.85
C VAL A 40 -8.13 6.28 -13.06
N LYS A 41 -7.67 5.90 -14.26
CA LYS A 41 -8.30 6.28 -15.54
C LYS A 41 -8.14 5.19 -16.62
N PRO A 42 -9.11 5.03 -17.53
CA PRO A 42 -8.97 4.15 -18.69
C PRO A 42 -7.73 4.50 -19.53
N GLY A 43 -7.05 3.49 -20.05
CA GLY A 43 -5.79 3.62 -20.79
C GLY A 43 -4.55 3.87 -19.90
N LEU A 44 -4.72 3.90 -18.57
CA LEU A 44 -3.62 4.09 -17.61
C LEU A 44 -3.41 2.86 -16.73
N ASN A 45 -4.41 2.49 -15.92
CA ASN A 45 -4.26 1.49 -14.86
C ASN A 45 -5.58 0.82 -14.42
N THR A 46 -6.60 0.84 -15.28
CA THR A 46 -7.90 0.22 -14.99
C THR A 46 -7.95 -1.26 -15.33
N THR A 47 -7.02 -1.75 -16.16
CA THR A 47 -6.85 -3.18 -16.46
C THR A 47 -5.40 -3.62 -16.31
N MET A 48 -5.17 -4.93 -16.13
CA MET A 48 -3.82 -5.50 -16.03
C MET A 48 -3.00 -5.25 -17.31
N HIS A 49 -3.64 -5.31 -18.48
CA HIS A 49 -2.99 -5.02 -19.76
C HIS A 49 -2.56 -3.56 -19.89
N GLU A 50 -3.38 -2.62 -19.40
CA GLU A 50 -3.01 -1.20 -19.35
C GLU A 50 -1.81 -0.98 -18.43
N LEU A 51 -1.78 -1.61 -17.25
CA LEU A 51 -0.63 -1.54 -16.34
C LEU A 51 0.65 -2.08 -16.97
N GLU A 52 0.59 -3.23 -17.64
CA GLU A 52 1.75 -3.80 -18.33
C GLU A 52 2.24 -2.88 -19.46
N ALA A 53 1.32 -2.32 -20.24
CA ALA A 53 1.65 -1.38 -21.31
C ALA A 53 2.25 -0.09 -20.74
N PHE A 54 1.71 0.42 -19.64
CA PHE A 54 2.18 1.61 -18.94
C PHE A 54 3.60 1.40 -18.40
N LEU A 55 3.88 0.24 -17.78
CA LEU A 55 5.20 -0.16 -17.30
C LEU A 55 6.22 -0.23 -18.46
N LYS A 56 5.85 -0.86 -19.58
CA LYS A 56 6.72 -0.98 -20.76
C LYS A 56 7.00 0.36 -21.44
N ALA A 57 6.00 1.24 -21.46
CA ALA A 57 6.13 2.54 -22.10
C ALA A 57 7.05 3.50 -21.32
N ASN A 58 7.45 3.15 -20.08
CA ASN A 58 8.26 3.97 -19.19
C ASN A 58 7.79 5.44 -19.14
N LYS A 59 6.46 5.62 -19.16
CA LYS A 59 5.82 6.93 -19.14
C LYS A 59 5.91 7.54 -17.74
N ALA A 60 5.68 8.85 -17.68
CA ALA A 60 5.86 9.68 -16.50
C ALA A 60 5.34 9.03 -15.20
N GLU A 61 6.26 8.94 -14.24
CA GLU A 61 6.12 8.64 -12.81
C GLU A 61 5.11 7.52 -12.47
N ILE A 62 5.49 6.29 -12.78
CA ILE A 62 4.88 5.10 -12.15
C ILE A 62 5.25 5.15 -10.65
N PRO A 63 4.27 5.06 -9.74
CA PRO A 63 4.55 5.06 -8.32
C PRO A 63 5.45 3.88 -7.97
N PRO A 64 6.53 4.10 -7.20
CA PRO A 64 7.37 2.99 -6.75
C PRO A 64 6.57 1.88 -6.06
N SER A 65 5.54 2.20 -5.26
CA SER A 65 4.67 1.18 -4.67
C SER A 65 4.00 0.26 -5.69
N THR A 66 3.52 0.82 -6.81
CA THR A 66 2.95 0.04 -7.94
C THR A 66 4.01 -0.88 -8.57
N VAL A 67 5.24 -0.41 -8.74
CA VAL A 67 6.34 -1.22 -9.29
C VAL A 67 6.65 -2.41 -8.38
N PHE A 68 6.76 -2.19 -7.07
CA PHE A 68 6.98 -3.28 -6.11
C PHE A 68 5.81 -4.26 -6.07
N ALA A 69 4.57 -3.79 -6.15
CA ALA A 69 3.41 -4.66 -6.15
C ALA A 69 3.36 -5.55 -7.41
N ILE A 70 3.56 -4.97 -8.60
CA ILE A 70 3.64 -5.72 -9.86
C ILE A 70 4.77 -6.75 -9.81
N ALA A 71 5.95 -6.36 -9.32
CA ALA A 71 7.08 -7.28 -9.19
C ALA A 71 6.76 -8.44 -8.24
N SER A 72 6.16 -8.16 -7.08
CA SER A 72 5.80 -9.18 -6.08
C SER A 72 4.77 -10.17 -6.63
N ILE A 73 3.71 -9.66 -7.26
CA ILE A 73 2.65 -10.48 -7.85
C ILE A 73 3.20 -11.36 -8.98
N ASN A 74 4.07 -10.82 -9.83
CA ASN A 74 4.67 -11.61 -10.91
C ASN A 74 5.60 -12.74 -10.42
N GLU A 75 6.15 -12.62 -9.22
CA GLU A 75 6.96 -13.66 -8.57
C GLU A 75 6.15 -14.56 -7.63
N GLY A 76 4.81 -14.44 -7.59
CA GLY A 76 3.98 -15.25 -6.71
C GLY A 76 4.08 -14.88 -5.23
N CYS A 77 4.64 -13.71 -4.90
CA CYS A 77 4.86 -13.25 -3.54
C CYS A 77 3.69 -12.38 -3.08
N THR A 78 3.15 -12.66 -1.88
CA THR A 78 2.11 -11.82 -1.28
C THR A 78 2.63 -10.40 -1.06
N TYR A 79 1.84 -9.39 -1.43
CA TYR A 79 2.19 -7.98 -1.24
C TYR A 79 1.26 -7.29 -0.24
N ILE A 80 1.82 -6.61 0.74
CA ILE A 80 1.08 -5.89 1.77
C ILE A 80 1.44 -4.41 1.71
N ASN A 81 0.46 -3.53 1.56
CA ASN A 81 0.64 -2.09 1.60
C ASN A 81 0.39 -1.54 3.02
N GLY A 82 1.46 -1.13 3.70
CA GLY A 82 1.39 -0.53 5.04
C GLY A 82 1.22 0.99 5.06
N SER A 83 1.14 1.64 3.89
CA SER A 83 1.05 3.10 3.73
C SER A 83 -0.26 3.50 3.03
N PRO A 84 -0.66 4.78 3.07
CA PRO A 84 -2.03 5.17 2.74
C PRO A 84 -2.29 5.46 1.25
N GLN A 85 -1.28 5.37 0.38
CA GLN A 85 -1.49 5.59 -1.05
C GLN A 85 -2.32 4.46 -1.68
N ASN A 86 -3.01 4.76 -2.79
CA ASN A 86 -3.86 3.83 -3.53
C ASN A 86 -3.07 2.90 -4.47
N THR A 87 -2.14 2.12 -3.92
CA THR A 87 -1.33 1.16 -4.72
C THR A 87 -2.22 0.16 -5.46
N PHE A 88 -3.31 -0.29 -4.83
CA PHE A 88 -4.27 -1.27 -5.38
C PHE A 88 -5.29 -0.66 -6.35
N VAL A 89 -4.79 -0.14 -7.47
CA VAL A 89 -5.63 0.28 -8.62
C VAL A 89 -6.30 -0.94 -9.28
N PRO A 90 -7.41 -0.77 -10.03
CA PRO A 90 -8.19 -1.90 -10.56
C PRO A 90 -7.37 -2.89 -11.39
N GLY A 91 -6.47 -2.40 -12.26
CA GLY A 91 -5.62 -3.28 -13.05
C GLY A 91 -4.63 -4.10 -12.21
N LEU A 92 -4.26 -3.63 -11.02
CA LEU A 92 -3.34 -4.34 -10.13
C LEU A 92 -4.09 -5.44 -9.36
N ILE A 93 -5.34 -5.18 -8.99
CA ILE A 93 -6.24 -6.17 -8.41
C ILE A 93 -6.48 -7.29 -9.42
N GLU A 94 -6.83 -6.95 -10.67
CA GLU A 94 -7.00 -7.91 -11.77
C GLU A 94 -5.73 -8.75 -11.99
N LEU A 95 -4.55 -8.12 -11.94
CA LEU A 95 -3.27 -8.84 -12.04
C LEU A 95 -3.06 -9.83 -10.88
N ALA A 96 -3.40 -9.45 -9.65
CA ALA A 96 -3.29 -10.31 -8.47
C ALA A 96 -4.25 -11.51 -8.55
N GLU A 97 -5.49 -11.28 -8.97
CA GLU A 97 -6.49 -12.33 -9.21
C GLU A 97 -6.04 -13.30 -10.31
N HIS A 98 -5.56 -12.77 -11.45
CA HIS A 98 -5.06 -13.59 -12.56
C HIS A 98 -3.85 -14.46 -12.14
N LYS A 99 -3.01 -13.97 -11.23
CA LYS A 99 -1.80 -14.68 -10.77
C LYS A 99 -2.03 -15.55 -9.53
N ASP A 100 -3.24 -15.53 -8.96
CA ASP A 100 -3.59 -16.20 -7.71
C ASP A 100 -2.66 -15.81 -6.54
N VAL A 101 -2.44 -14.51 -6.37
CA VAL A 101 -1.55 -13.94 -5.34
C VAL A 101 -2.32 -13.03 -4.40
N PHE A 102 -2.09 -13.18 -3.09
CA PHE A 102 -2.69 -12.30 -2.11
C PHE A 102 -2.10 -10.89 -2.14
N ILE A 103 -2.98 -9.90 -2.03
CA ILE A 103 -2.66 -8.51 -1.73
C ILE A 103 -3.46 -8.05 -0.51
N ALA A 104 -2.89 -7.18 0.32
CA ALA A 104 -3.56 -6.67 1.52
C ALA A 104 -3.14 -5.24 1.88
N GLY A 105 -4.02 -4.47 2.51
CA GLY A 105 -3.82 -3.06 2.87
C GLY A 105 -5.17 -2.33 2.94
N ASP A 106 -5.24 -1.01 2.95
CA ASP A 106 -4.15 -0.01 2.94
C ASP A 106 -3.96 0.62 4.32
N ASP A 107 -2.73 1.08 4.61
CA ASP A 107 -2.32 1.76 5.85
C ASP A 107 -2.39 0.94 7.15
N PHE A 108 -1.38 1.10 8.01
CA PHE A 108 -1.40 0.46 9.31
C PHE A 108 -2.40 1.11 10.26
N LYS A 109 -3.46 0.37 10.61
CA LYS A 109 -4.40 0.74 11.67
C LYS A 109 -3.79 0.57 13.06
N SER A 110 -3.06 1.58 13.50
CA SER A 110 -2.40 1.65 14.81
C SER A 110 -3.09 2.66 15.74
N GLY A 111 -2.50 2.91 16.91
CA GLY A 111 -2.77 4.01 17.84
C GLY A 111 -4.18 4.60 17.83
N GLN A 112 -4.31 5.82 17.28
CA GLN A 112 -5.54 6.61 17.30
C GLN A 112 -6.68 5.95 16.50
N THR A 113 -6.44 5.50 15.27
CA THR A 113 -7.49 4.91 14.41
C THR A 113 -7.97 3.57 14.94
N LYS A 114 -7.08 2.77 15.54
CA LYS A 114 -7.46 1.54 16.24
C LYS A 114 -8.44 1.83 17.37
N LEU A 115 -8.10 2.77 18.26
CA LEU A 115 -8.97 3.19 19.35
C LEU A 115 -10.30 3.78 18.84
N LYS A 116 -10.23 4.69 17.87
CA LYS A 116 -11.41 5.35 17.26
C LYS A 116 -12.42 4.32 16.77
N SER A 117 -11.96 3.29 16.06
CA SER A 117 -12.87 2.28 15.52
C SER A 117 -13.59 1.46 16.58
N VAL A 118 -12.92 1.10 17.68
CA VAL A 118 -13.55 0.37 18.78
C VAL A 118 -14.51 1.29 19.54
N LEU A 119 -14.12 2.54 19.78
CA LEU A 119 -14.92 3.50 20.52
C LEU A 119 -16.21 3.87 19.79
N VAL A 120 -16.13 4.14 18.49
CA VAL A 120 -17.31 4.49 17.68
C VAL A 120 -18.26 3.31 17.58
N ASP A 121 -17.74 2.11 17.34
CA ASP A 121 -18.54 0.88 17.31
C ASP A 121 -19.28 0.64 18.62
N PHE A 122 -18.58 0.76 19.76
CA PHE A 122 -19.18 0.67 21.08
C PHE A 122 -20.29 1.70 21.32
N LEU A 123 -20.04 2.98 21.01
CA LEU A 123 -21.01 4.05 21.24
C LEU A 123 -22.29 3.82 20.43
N VAL A 124 -22.15 3.50 19.14
CA VAL A 124 -23.28 3.21 18.26
C VAL A 124 -24.02 1.94 18.74
N GLY A 125 -23.28 0.89 19.09
CA GLY A 125 -23.85 -0.34 19.65
C GLY A 125 -24.62 -0.13 20.96
N ALA A 126 -24.23 0.88 21.74
CA ALA A 126 -24.95 1.30 22.96
C ALA A 126 -26.13 2.25 22.69
N GLY A 127 -26.47 2.54 21.44
CA GLY A 127 -27.55 3.47 21.07
C GLY A 127 -27.19 4.95 21.25
N ILE A 128 -25.92 5.26 21.46
CA ILE A 128 -25.42 6.64 21.55
C ILE A 128 -25.03 7.09 20.14
N LYS A 129 -25.51 8.27 19.72
CA LYS A 129 -25.19 8.85 18.42
C LYS A 129 -24.02 9.86 18.56
N PRO A 130 -22.80 9.55 18.10
CA PRO A 130 -21.75 10.55 18.01
C PRO A 130 -22.15 11.61 16.97
N VAL A 131 -22.10 12.88 17.35
CA VAL A 131 -22.42 14.02 16.46
C VAL A 131 -21.18 14.80 16.00
N SER A 132 -20.03 14.56 16.62
CA SER A 132 -18.75 15.16 16.25
C SER A 132 -17.59 14.29 16.74
N ILE A 133 -16.60 14.09 15.87
CA ILE A 133 -15.32 13.44 16.19
C ILE A 133 -14.22 14.31 15.58
N VAL A 134 -13.38 14.88 16.43
CA VAL A 134 -12.24 15.70 16.00
C VAL A 134 -10.97 14.97 16.40
N SER A 135 -10.03 14.83 15.47
CA SER A 135 -8.82 14.03 15.65
C SER A 135 -7.59 14.83 15.20
N TYR A 136 -6.74 15.17 16.16
CA TYR A 136 -5.46 15.86 15.92
C TYR A 136 -4.30 14.90 16.14
N ASN A 137 -3.24 15.04 15.33
CA ASN A 137 -2.01 14.27 15.47
C ASN A 137 -0.81 15.18 15.21
N HIS A 138 0.24 15.03 16.03
CA HIS A 138 1.53 15.67 15.86
C HIS A 138 2.63 14.64 16.09
N LEU A 139 3.60 14.57 15.19
CA LEU A 139 4.71 13.61 15.23
C LEU A 139 5.97 14.26 14.66
N GLY A 140 7.12 14.00 15.30
CA GLY A 140 8.40 14.63 14.96
C GLY A 140 9.41 13.73 14.24
N ASN A 141 9.00 12.53 13.83
CA ASN A 141 9.83 11.57 13.11
C ASN A 141 9.75 11.79 11.57
N ASN A 142 10.42 10.93 10.79
CA ASN A 142 10.44 11.07 9.33
C ASN A 142 9.06 10.90 8.67
N ASP A 143 8.18 10.08 9.27
CA ASP A 143 6.79 9.95 8.82
C ASP A 143 6.05 11.29 8.94
N GLY A 144 6.16 11.94 10.10
CA GLY A 144 5.62 13.30 10.31
C GLY A 144 6.19 14.32 9.35
N LYS A 145 7.51 14.26 9.08
CA LYS A 145 8.16 15.12 8.10
C LYS A 145 7.63 14.87 6.68
N ASN A 146 7.45 13.63 6.25
CA ASN A 146 6.89 13.29 4.95
C ASN A 146 5.43 13.75 4.81
N LEU A 147 4.62 13.53 5.85
CA LEU A 147 3.21 13.93 5.90
C LEU A 147 2.99 15.44 6.08
N SER A 148 4.04 16.23 6.30
CA SER A 148 3.93 17.69 6.28
C SER A 148 3.61 18.26 4.89
N ALA A 149 3.89 17.50 3.83
CA ALA A 149 3.59 17.88 2.46
C ALA A 149 2.11 17.60 2.13
N PRO A 150 1.36 18.56 1.52
CA PRO A 150 -0.08 18.43 1.33
C PRO A 150 -0.52 17.19 0.55
N HIS A 151 0.22 16.80 -0.49
CA HIS A 151 -0.17 15.65 -1.33
C HIS A 151 -0.02 14.31 -0.61
N GLN A 152 1.00 14.17 0.24
CA GLN A 152 1.19 13.00 1.09
C GLN A 152 0.17 12.98 2.23
N PHE A 153 -0.12 14.14 2.83
CA PHE A 153 -1.16 14.27 3.84
C PHE A 153 -2.53 13.85 3.32
N ARG A 154 -2.91 14.23 2.09
CA ARG A 154 -4.20 13.84 1.50
C ARG A 154 -4.38 12.32 1.43
N SER A 155 -3.34 11.56 1.12
CA SER A 155 -3.43 10.08 1.15
C SER A 155 -3.80 9.60 2.56
N LYS A 156 -3.13 10.13 3.59
CA LYS A 156 -3.36 9.74 5.00
C LYS A 156 -4.72 10.19 5.52
N GLU A 157 -5.14 11.41 5.18
CA GLU A 157 -6.39 12.01 5.65
C GLU A 157 -7.61 11.18 5.23
N VAL A 158 -7.67 10.72 3.97
CA VAL A 158 -8.80 9.93 3.46
C VAL A 158 -9.00 8.63 4.24
N ILE A 159 -7.94 8.02 4.76
CA ILE A 159 -8.01 6.76 5.54
C ILE A 159 -8.29 7.00 7.03
N LEU A 160 -8.01 8.20 7.53
CA LEU A 160 -8.22 8.56 8.95
C LEU A 160 -9.64 9.08 9.26
N LEU A 161 -10.38 9.47 8.22
CA LEU A 161 -11.80 9.89 8.30
C LEU A 161 -12.71 8.68 8.47
#